data_AF-A0A975JY52-F1
#
_entry.id   AF-A0A975JY52-F1
#
_cell.length_a   1.000
_cell.length_b   1.000
_cell.length_c   1.000
_cell.angle_alpha   90.00
_cell.angle_beta   90.00
_cell.angle_gamma   90.00
#
_symmetry.space_group_name_H-M   'P 1'
#
loop_
_entity.id
_entity.type
_entity.pdbx_description
1 polymer ?
#
loop_
_entity_poly.entity_id
_entity_poly.type
_entity_poly.pdbx_seq_one_letter_code
_entity_poly.pdbx_strand_id
1 'polypeptide(L)'
;MSFVVATPELVAAAATELAGIESMIGAANAAAMAPTTSVMAAAADEVSMAIAALFGAHGEAYQAVSAQGAAFHAQFVAGLDRAGSAYAGAEALNASAQSIEQDVLAVINAPTGLLLGALVTGAAPHSVAACSALLTRSRIGPTSASS
;
A
#
# COMPACT_ATOMS: atom_id res chain seq x y z
N MET A 1 12.93 -22.64 4.57
CA MET A 1 12.19 -21.41 4.94
C MET A 1 11.52 -20.90 3.69
N SER A 2 10.20 -20.68 3.71
CA SER A 2 9.48 -20.04 2.60
C SER A 2 9.64 -18.53 2.73
N PHE A 3 10.15 -17.87 1.70
CA PHE A 3 10.19 -16.41 1.63
C PHE A 3 8.91 -15.94 0.92
N VAL A 4 8.18 -15.01 1.55
CA VAL A 4 7.05 -14.33 0.93
C VAL A 4 7.61 -13.05 0.30
N VAL A 5 7.53 -12.96 -1.03
CA VAL A 5 7.81 -11.73 -1.77
C VAL A 5 6.48 -11.05 -2.04
N ALA A 6 6.23 -9.92 -1.38
CA ALA A 6 5.08 -9.06 -1.66
C ALA A 6 5.56 -7.88 -2.49
N THR A 7 4.81 -7.50 -3.52
CA THR A 7 5.04 -6.27 -4.29
C THR A 7 3.97 -5.26 -3.87
N PRO A 8 4.32 -4.26 -3.04
CA PRO A 8 3.34 -3.32 -2.50
C PRO A 8 2.49 -2.63 -3.57
N GLU A 9 3.08 -2.34 -4.74
CA GLU A 9 2.38 -1.73 -5.87
C GLU A 9 1.28 -2.63 -6.45
N LEU A 10 1.51 -3.95 -6.53
CA LEU A 10 0.47 -4.87 -7.00
C LEU A 10 -0.67 -4.99 -6.00
N VAL A 11 -0.37 -4.90 -4.71
CA VAL A 11 -1.39 -4.92 -3.64
C VAL A 11 -2.28 -3.67 -3.73
N ALA A 12 -1.68 -2.49 -3.94
CA ALA A 12 -2.42 -1.24 -4.11
C ALA A 12 -3.23 -1.21 -5.42
N ALA A 13 -2.68 -1.75 -6.51
CA ALA A 13 -3.41 -1.89 -7.77
C ALA A 13 -4.63 -2.81 -7.61
N ALA A 14 -4.45 -3.96 -6.97
CA ALA A 14 -5.55 -4.89 -6.69
C ALA A 14 -6.64 -4.26 -5.81
N ALA A 15 -6.27 -3.49 -4.78
CA ALA A 15 -7.24 -2.78 -3.95
C ALA A 15 -8.09 -1.79 -4.77
N THR A 16 -7.46 -1.07 -5.71
CA THR A 16 -8.13 -0.15 -6.63
C THR A 16 -9.09 -0.89 -7.58
N GLU A 17 -8.64 -2.00 -8.16
CA GLU A 17 -9.48 -2.83 -9.03
C GLU A 17 -10.69 -3.39 -8.29
N LEU A 18 -10.50 -3.88 -7.07
CA LEU A 18 -11.60 -4.37 -6.23
C LEU A 18 -12.62 -3.27 -5.91
N ALA A 19 -12.17 -2.06 -5.60
CA ALA A 19 -13.07 -0.92 -5.41
C ALA A 19 -13.90 -0.63 -6.68
N GLY A 20 -13.29 -0.76 -7.87
CA GLY A 20 -14.00 -0.65 -9.15
C GLY A 20 -15.05 -1.76 -9.35
N ILE A 21 -14.71 -3.00 -9.00
CA ILE A 21 -15.66 -4.13 -9.05
C ILE A 21 -16.85 -3.91 -8.12
N GLU A 22 -16.62 -3.47 -6.89
CA GLU A 22 -17.71 -3.19 -5.94
C GLU A 22 -18.62 -2.07 -6.44
N SER A 23 -18.07 -1.02 -7.04
CA SER A 23 -18.87 0.03 -7.66
C SER A 23 -19.78 -0.52 -8.77
N MET A 24 -19.28 -1.41 -9.62
CA MET A 24 -20.09 -2.05 -10.68
C MET A 24 -21.19 -2.95 -10.09
N ILE A 25 -20.87 -3.72 -9.05
CA ILE A 25 -21.83 -4.57 -8.34
C ILE A 25 -22.90 -3.73 -7.65
N GLY A 26 -22.52 -2.63 -6.99
CA GLY A 26 -23.44 -1.69 -6.36
C GLY A 26 -24.43 -1.09 -7.36
N ALA A 27 -23.94 -0.68 -8.54
CA ALA A 27 -24.80 -0.20 -9.63
C ALA A 27 -25.76 -1.29 -10.15
N ALA A 28 -25.28 -2.52 -10.31
CA ALA A 28 -26.11 -3.65 -10.73
C ALA A 28 -27.20 -3.97 -9.68
N ASN A 29 -26.85 -3.98 -8.39
CA ASN A 29 -27.79 -4.20 -7.30
C ASN A 29 -28.87 -3.11 -7.22
N ALA A 30 -28.48 -1.85 -7.40
CA ALA A 30 -29.41 -0.73 -7.46
C ALA A 30 -30.37 -0.85 -8.66
N ALA A 31 -29.85 -1.20 -9.84
CA ALA A 31 -30.67 -1.41 -11.03
C ALA A 31 -31.63 -2.60 -10.89
N ALA A 32 -31.22 -3.65 -10.20
CA ALA A 32 -32.03 -4.84 -9.96
C ALA A 32 -33.07 -4.67 -8.85
N MET A 33 -32.97 -3.63 -8.02
CA MET A 33 -33.85 -3.45 -6.85
C MET A 33 -35.34 -3.40 -7.22
N ALA A 34 -35.75 -2.40 -7.97
CA ALA A 34 -37.16 -2.24 -8.37
C ALA A 34 -37.75 -3.46 -9.11
N PRO A 35 -37.10 -4.02 -10.16
CA PRO A 35 -37.68 -5.15 -10.90
C PRO A 35 -37.75 -6.46 -10.08
N THR A 36 -36.99 -6.60 -9.00
CA THR A 36 -37.01 -7.81 -8.16
C THR A 36 -37.88 -7.69 -6.91
N THR A 37 -38.12 -6.47 -6.41
CA THR A 37 -39.00 -6.24 -5.25
C THR A 37 -40.45 -5.97 -5.66
N SER A 38 -40.67 -5.38 -6.84
CA SER A 38 -42.00 -4.98 -7.32
C SER A 38 -42.58 -5.97 -8.34
N VAL A 39 -42.51 -7.27 -8.03
CA VAL A 39 -43.01 -8.33 -8.90
C VAL A 39 -44.53 -8.31 -8.92
N MET A 40 -45.12 -8.23 -10.12
CA MET A 40 -46.57 -8.30 -10.29
C MET A 40 -47.04 -9.76 -10.37
N ALA A 41 -48.21 -10.04 -9.81
CA ALA A 41 -48.85 -11.34 -9.94
C ALA A 41 -49.26 -11.61 -11.40
N ALA A 42 -49.03 -12.85 -11.86
CA ALA A 42 -49.36 -13.26 -13.22
C ALA A 42 -50.88 -13.30 -13.48
N ALA A 43 -51.67 -13.58 -12.43
CA ALA A 43 -53.12 -13.58 -12.44
C ALA A 43 -53.65 -13.16 -11.06
N ALA A 44 -54.97 -12.93 -10.96
CA ALA A 44 -55.63 -12.45 -9.74
C ALA A 44 -55.90 -13.55 -8.71
N ASP A 45 -55.47 -14.78 -8.97
CA ASP A 45 -55.62 -15.89 -8.03
C ASP A 45 -54.64 -15.77 -6.85
N GLU A 46 -55.01 -16.38 -5.73
CA GLU A 46 -54.25 -16.30 -4.49
C GLU A 46 -52.85 -16.92 -4.61
N VAL A 47 -52.67 -17.91 -5.49
CA VAL A 47 -51.37 -18.56 -5.70
C VAL A 47 -50.42 -17.62 -6.45
N SER A 48 -50.88 -16.99 -7.52
CA SER A 48 -50.12 -15.98 -8.28
C SER A 48 -49.74 -14.78 -7.41
N MET A 49 -50.67 -14.31 -6.58
CA MET A 49 -50.40 -13.22 -5.63
C MET A 49 -49.38 -13.63 -4.56
N ALA A 50 -49.49 -14.84 -4.01
CA ALA A 50 -48.54 -15.36 -3.02
C ALA A 50 -47.13 -15.55 -3.61
N ILE A 51 -47.03 -16.04 -4.84
CA ILE A 51 -45.75 -16.18 -5.55
C ILE A 51 -45.10 -14.82 -5.79
N ALA A 52 -45.86 -13.83 -6.27
CA ALA A 52 -45.34 -12.48 -6.48
C ALA A 52 -44.84 -11.86 -5.17
N ALA A 53 -45.60 -12.00 -4.08
CA ALA A 53 -45.19 -11.53 -2.75
C ALA A 53 -43.92 -12.24 -2.24
N LEU A 54 -43.79 -13.55 -2.47
CA LEU A 54 -42.61 -14.33 -2.10
C LEU A 54 -41.36 -13.80 -2.82
N PHE A 55 -41.44 -13.58 -4.13
CA PHE A 55 -40.31 -13.04 -4.90
C PHE A 55 -39.96 -11.61 -4.48
N GLY A 56 -40.96 -10.76 -4.22
CA GLY A 56 -40.74 -9.40 -3.71
C GLY A 56 -39.99 -9.41 -2.38
N ALA A 57 -40.44 -10.21 -1.42
CA ALA A 57 -39.77 -10.38 -0.13
C ALA A 57 -38.36 -10.98 -0.26
N HIS A 58 -38.15 -11.90 -1.20
CA HIS A 58 -36.83 -12.43 -1.50
C HIS A 58 -35.90 -11.35 -2.07
N GLY A 59 -36.39 -10.49 -2.97
CA GLY A 59 -35.66 -9.34 -3.49
C GLY A 59 -35.23 -8.38 -2.38
N GLU A 60 -36.12 -8.06 -1.43
CA GLU A 60 -35.79 -7.22 -0.27
C GLU A 60 -34.73 -7.86 0.62
N ALA A 61 -34.86 -9.16 0.91
CA ALA A 61 -33.87 -9.90 1.70
C ALA A 61 -32.50 -9.94 0.99
N TYR A 62 -32.48 -10.12 -0.33
CA TYR A 62 -31.27 -10.06 -1.13
C TYR A 62 -30.60 -8.69 -1.02
N GLN A 63 -31.36 -7.58 -1.15
CA GLN A 63 -30.80 -6.23 -1.03
C GLN A 63 -30.19 -5.98 0.36
N ALA A 64 -30.83 -6.48 1.43
CA ALA A 64 -30.30 -6.38 2.79
C ALA A 64 -28.97 -7.13 2.97
N VAL A 65 -28.85 -8.33 2.39
CA VAL A 65 -27.60 -9.11 2.42
C VAL A 65 -26.52 -8.47 1.53
N SER A 66 -26.89 -7.98 0.35
CA SER A 66 -25.98 -7.28 -0.56
C SER A 66 -25.37 -6.03 0.08
N ALA A 67 -26.14 -5.28 0.88
CA ALA A 67 -25.62 -4.15 1.66
C ALA A 67 -24.59 -4.59 2.72
N GLN A 68 -24.83 -5.72 3.39
CA GLN A 68 -23.85 -6.29 4.33
C GLN A 68 -22.57 -6.75 3.61
N GLY A 69 -22.72 -7.35 2.42
CA GLY A 69 -21.60 -7.73 1.56
C GLY A 69 -20.75 -6.53 1.12
N ALA A 70 -21.39 -5.42 0.74
CA ALA A 70 -20.70 -4.18 0.39
C ALA A 70 -19.90 -3.61 1.57
N ALA A 71 -20.48 -3.61 2.78
CA ALA A 71 -19.77 -3.17 3.98
C ALA A 71 -18.56 -4.06 4.31
N PHE A 72 -18.68 -5.38 4.17
CA PHE A 72 -17.56 -6.31 4.32
C PHE A 72 -16.47 -6.05 3.27
N HIS A 73 -16.86 -5.88 2.00
CA HIS A 73 -15.93 -5.61 0.92
C HIS A 73 -15.13 -4.32 1.17
N ALA A 74 -15.78 -3.25 1.63
CA ALA A 74 -15.11 -2.01 1.99
C ALA A 74 -14.06 -2.21 3.10
N GLN A 75 -14.37 -3.03 4.12
CA GLN A 75 -13.41 -3.38 5.16
C GLN A 75 -12.24 -4.21 4.62
N PHE A 76 -12.52 -5.13 3.70
CA PHE A 76 -11.52 -5.96 3.04
C PHE A 76 -10.52 -5.10 2.23
N VAL A 77 -11.01 -4.20 1.38
CA VAL A 77 -10.16 -3.29 0.58
C VAL A 77 -9.33 -2.39 1.49
N ALA A 78 -9.93 -1.80 2.53
CA ALA A 78 -9.19 -1.01 3.51
C ALA A 78 -8.14 -1.84 4.28
N GLY A 79 -8.36 -3.13 4.47
CA GLY A 79 -7.37 -4.05 5.02
C GLY A 79 -6.20 -4.28 4.06
N LEU A 80 -6.50 -4.45 2.78
CA LEU A 80 -5.52 -4.65 1.72
C LEU A 80 -4.61 -3.43 1.54
N ASP A 81 -5.16 -2.21 1.57
CA ASP A 81 -4.39 -0.96 1.52
C ASP A 81 -3.44 -0.82 2.71
N ARG A 82 -3.89 -1.16 3.92
CA ARG A 82 -3.04 -1.15 5.12
C ARG A 82 -1.92 -2.18 5.02
N ALA A 83 -2.22 -3.37 4.50
CA ALA A 83 -1.21 -4.40 4.28
C ALA A 83 -0.16 -3.96 3.26
N GLY A 84 -0.59 -3.40 2.12
CA GLY A 84 0.31 -2.83 1.10
C GLY A 84 1.22 -1.75 1.69
N SER A 85 0.66 -0.82 2.47
CA SER A 85 1.42 0.23 3.16
C SER A 85 2.43 -0.34 4.17
N ALA A 86 2.07 -1.40 4.89
CA ALA A 86 2.96 -2.05 5.84
C ALA A 86 4.14 -2.75 5.14
N TYR A 87 3.91 -3.43 4.01
CA TYR A 87 4.98 -4.03 3.21
C TYR A 87 5.91 -2.97 2.62
N ALA A 88 5.37 -1.88 2.05
CA ALA A 88 6.18 -0.76 1.56
C ALA A 88 7.01 -0.12 2.69
N GLY A 89 6.43 0.05 3.88
CA GLY A 89 7.13 0.55 5.05
C GLY A 89 8.28 -0.36 5.50
N ALA A 90 8.07 -1.68 5.48
CA ALA A 90 9.11 -2.65 5.81
C ALA A 90 10.28 -2.61 4.81
N GLU A 91 10.00 -2.48 3.52
CA GLU A 91 11.05 -2.31 2.49
C GLU A 91 11.84 -1.02 2.70
N ALA A 92 11.16 0.10 2.98
CA ALA A 92 11.81 1.38 3.25
C ALA A 92 12.71 1.32 4.50
N LEU A 93 12.24 0.69 5.57
CA LEU A 93 13.03 0.49 6.80
C LEU A 93 14.27 -0.36 6.54
N ASN A 94 14.13 -1.47 5.82
CA ASN A 94 15.26 -2.33 5.46
C ASN A 94 16.28 -1.60 4.58
N ALA A 95 15.83 -0.84 3.58
CA ALA A 95 16.71 -0.03 2.74
C ALA A 95 17.45 1.05 3.56
N SER A 96 16.75 1.70 4.51
CA SER A 96 17.37 2.69 5.40
C SER A 96 18.45 2.09 6.29
N ALA A 97 18.22 0.91 6.87
CA ALA A 97 19.21 0.20 7.68
C ALA A 97 20.47 -0.13 6.88
N GLN A 98 20.32 -0.60 5.64
CA GLN A 98 21.45 -0.88 4.74
C GLN A 98 22.25 0.39 4.41
N SER A 99 21.58 1.53 4.20
CA SER A 99 22.28 2.81 3.96
C SER A 99 23.09 3.27 5.18
N ILE A 100 22.53 3.13 6.38
CA ILE A 100 23.23 3.47 7.64
C ILE A 100 24.44 2.56 7.84
N GLU A 101 24.31 1.26 7.58
CA GLU A 101 25.43 0.31 7.65
C GLU A 101 26.55 0.71 6.67
N GLN A 102 26.20 1.06 5.42
CA GLN A 102 27.18 1.53 4.43
C GLN A 102 27.86 2.82 4.85
N ASP A 103 27.13 3.79 5.40
CA ASP A 103 27.69 5.04 5.90
C ASP A 103 28.65 4.80 7.08
N VAL A 104 28.27 3.95 8.03
CA VAL A 104 29.12 3.57 9.16
C VAL A 104 30.39 2.87 8.67
N LEU A 105 30.27 1.92 7.75
CA LEU A 105 31.42 1.24 7.14
C LEU A 105 32.30 2.22 6.36
N ALA A 106 31.73 3.21 5.67
CA ALA A 106 32.49 4.24 4.97
C ALA A 106 33.27 5.12 5.94
N VAL A 107 32.67 5.52 7.07
CA VAL A 107 33.34 6.30 8.11
C VAL A 107 34.47 5.50 8.77
N ILE A 108 34.24 4.23 9.10
CA ILE A 108 35.25 3.37 9.74
C ILE A 108 36.41 3.09 8.79
N ASN A 109 36.14 2.88 7.49
CA ASN A 109 37.17 2.57 6.51
C ASN A 109 37.85 3.81 5.91
N ALA A 110 37.32 5.03 6.11
CA ALA A 110 37.92 6.26 5.59
C ALA A 110 39.39 6.48 6.01
N PRO A 111 39.79 6.30 7.29
CA PRO A 111 41.19 6.42 7.69
C PRO A 111 42.09 5.38 7.01
N THR A 112 41.63 4.13 6.92
CA THR A 112 42.33 3.04 6.26
C THR A 112 42.52 3.32 4.76
N GLY A 113 41.47 3.82 4.08
CA GLY A 113 41.54 4.23 2.68
C GLY A 113 42.52 5.38 2.43
N LEU A 114 42.58 6.37 3.33
CA LEU A 114 43.56 7.46 3.25
C LEU A 114 45.00 6.95 3.43
N LEU A 115 45.23 6.04 4.38
CA LEU A 115 46.55 5.47 4.64
C LEU A 115 47.02 4.56 3.50
N LEU A 116 46.16 3.69 2.97
CA LEU A 116 46.49 2.87 1.80
C LEU A 116 46.68 3.71 0.54
N GLY A 117 45.87 4.76 0.35
CA GLY A 117 46.03 5.70 -0.77
C GLY A 117 47.37 6.45 -0.70
N ALA A 118 47.77 6.90 0.48
CA ALA A 118 49.06 7.54 0.72
C ALA A 118 50.24 6.58 0.48
N LEU A 119 50.11 5.31 0.90
CA LEU A 119 51.13 4.28 0.69
C LEU A 119 51.33 3.95 -0.80
N VAL A 120 50.24 3.84 -1.57
CA VAL A 120 50.29 3.55 -3.01
C VAL A 120 50.82 4.74 -3.81
N THR A 121 50.53 5.97 -3.37
CA THR A 121 50.97 7.21 -4.05
C THR A 121 52.33 7.73 -3.57
N GLY A 122 52.90 7.16 -2.49
CA GLY A 122 54.15 7.62 -1.89
C GLY A 122 54.03 8.94 -1.12
N ALA A 123 52.81 9.39 -0.80
CA ALA A 123 52.57 10.61 -0.03
C ALA A 123 52.76 10.37 1.49
N ALA A 124 53.34 11.33 2.21
CA ALA A 124 53.58 11.19 3.65
C ALA A 124 52.27 11.33 4.46
N PRO A 125 52.03 10.47 5.48
CA PRO A 125 50.75 10.37 6.22
C PRO A 125 50.38 11.60 7.06
N HIS A 126 51.23 12.62 7.11
CA HIS A 126 51.04 13.85 7.90
C HIS A 126 50.84 15.11 7.04
N SER A 127 50.45 15.00 5.78
CA SER A 127 50.09 16.18 5.00
C SER A 127 48.76 16.77 5.53
N VAL A 128 48.84 17.99 6.06
CA VAL A 128 47.73 18.76 6.68
C VAL A 128 46.55 18.99 5.71
N ALA A 129 46.74 18.75 4.41
CA ALA A 129 45.70 18.83 3.39
C ALA A 129 44.58 17.78 3.58
N ALA A 130 44.90 16.60 4.14
CA ALA A 130 43.90 15.53 4.33
C ALA A 130 42.90 15.83 5.46
N CYS A 131 43.33 16.56 6.51
CA CYS A 131 42.46 16.89 7.64
C CYS A 131 41.45 18.00 7.29
N SER A 132 41.82 18.98 6.46
CA SER A 132 40.92 20.08 6.06
C SER A 132 39.73 19.62 5.19
N ALA A 133 39.89 18.53 4.42
CA ALA A 133 38.81 17.97 3.60
C ALA A 133 37.72 17.27 4.45
N LEU A 134 38.11 16.65 5.58
CA LEU A 134 37.19 15.94 6.47
C LEU A 134 36.29 16.90 7.27
N LEU A 135 36.84 18.03 7.73
CA LEU A 135 36.11 19.06 8.48
C LEU A 135 35.11 19.83 7.61
N THR A 136 35.44 20.09 6.34
CA THR A 136 34.57 20.81 5.41
C THR A 136 33.35 19.98 5.00
N ARG A 137 33.48 18.65 4.91
CA ARG A 137 32.37 17.76 4.52
C ARG A 137 31.36 17.47 5.64
N SER A 138 31.73 17.73 6.90
CA SER A 138 30.85 17.55 8.08
C SER A 138 29.90 18.74 8.37
N ARG A 139 30.09 19.89 7.71
CA ARG A 139 29.42 21.16 8.05
C ARG A 139 28.28 21.59 7.12
N ILE A 140 27.83 20.76 6.19
CA ILE A 140 26.68 21.09 5.33
C ILE A 140 25.48 20.23 5.74
N GLY A 141 24.87 20.60 6.87
CA GLY A 141 23.43 20.41 7.08
C GLY A 141 22.70 21.66 6.55
N PRO A 142 21.53 21.53 5.90
CA PRO A 142 20.88 22.64 5.22
C PRO A 142 20.37 23.68 6.22
N THR A 143 20.82 24.93 6.10
CA THR A 143 20.22 26.09 6.79
C THR A 143 19.99 27.23 5.83
N SER A 144 18.74 27.34 5.37
CA SER A 144 18.02 28.59 5.03
C SER A 144 16.53 28.23 5.09
N ALA A 145 15.75 28.53 6.13
CA ALA A 145 15.33 29.84 6.65
C ALA A 145 14.49 30.66 5.64
N SER A 146 13.17 30.49 5.75
CA SER A 146 12.09 31.50 5.66
C SER A 146 12.24 32.72 4.75
N SER A 147 11.33 32.83 3.77
CA SER A 147 10.48 33.99 3.49
C SER A 147 9.14 33.50 2.95
#